data_AF-A0A2D0L1W3-F1
#
_entry.id   AF-A0A2D0L1W3-F1
#
_cell.length_a   1.000
_cell.length_b   1.000
_cell.length_c   1.000
_cell.angle_alpha   90.00
_cell.angle_beta   90.00
_cell.angle_gamma   90.00
#
_symmetry.space_group_name_H-M   'P 1'
#
loop_
_entity.id
_entity.type
_entity.pdbx_description
1 polymer ?
#
loop_
_entity_poly.entity_id
_entity_poly.type
_entity_poly.pdbx_seq_one_letter_code
_entity_poly.pdbx_strand_id
1 'polypeptide(L)'
;MAFIPLKPIPIKDRNSMIFIGMGRIDVKDNAFVVIDEVNGERMHIPVGSLDRQVRIACREKFRTDKILKRLIPLIEEVLAAGEISPPPPPADAQPPAIPEPISIGDIGHRSQ
;
A
#
# COMPACT_ATOMS: atom_id res chain seq x y z
N MET A 1 20.48 -23.26 -0.98
CA MET A 1 20.16 -22.03 -1.72
C MET A 1 19.99 -20.89 -0.71
N ALA A 2 20.58 -19.73 -0.97
CA ALA A 2 20.41 -18.56 -0.11
C ALA A 2 19.00 -17.97 -0.27
N PHE A 3 18.32 -17.67 0.84
CA PHE A 3 17.03 -17.00 0.82
C PHE A 3 17.20 -15.56 0.33
N ILE A 4 16.61 -15.24 -0.83
CA ILE A 4 16.59 -13.89 -1.38
C ILE A 4 15.23 -13.28 -1.03
N PRO A 5 15.18 -12.19 -0.24
CA PRO A 5 13.92 -11.56 0.10
C PRO A 5 13.28 -10.92 -1.14
N LEU A 6 12.03 -11.31 -1.41
CA LEU A 6 11.26 -10.77 -2.54
C LEU A 6 10.89 -9.30 -2.28
N LYS A 7 11.19 -8.43 -3.25
CA LYS A 7 10.74 -7.03 -3.23
C LYS A 7 9.36 -6.91 -3.90
N PRO A 8 8.39 -6.21 -3.30
CA PRO A 8 7.09 -6.02 -3.90
C PRO A 8 7.16 -5.23 -5.21
N ILE A 9 6.42 -5.67 -6.24
CA ILE A 9 6.35 -5.02 -7.57
C ILE A 9 5.65 -3.66 -7.47
N PRO A 10 6.02 -2.61 -8.24
CA PRO A 10 5.28 -1.34 -8.23
C PRO A 10 3.79 -1.52 -8.53
N ILE A 11 2.94 -0.76 -7.84
CA ILE A 11 1.47 -0.91 -7.88
C ILE A 11 0.85 -0.77 -9.27
N LYS A 12 1.47 0.04 -10.14
CA LYS A 12 1.03 0.29 -11.51
C LYS A 12 1.19 -0.92 -12.43
N ASP A 13 2.09 -1.84 -12.06
CA ASP A 13 2.45 -3.02 -12.85
C ASP A 13 1.71 -4.27 -12.33
N ARG A 14 0.70 -4.09 -11.46
CA ARG A 14 -0.09 -5.17 -10.84
C ARG A 14 -1.49 -5.27 -11.45
N ASN A 15 -1.84 -6.46 -11.93
CA ASN A 15 -3.20 -6.89 -12.22
C ASN A 15 -4.11 -6.79 -10.99
N SER A 16 -5.40 -6.55 -11.24
CA SER A 16 -6.33 -6.19 -10.17
C SER A 16 -7.10 -7.37 -9.58
N MET A 17 -7.33 -8.41 -10.38
CA MET A 17 -8.03 -9.64 -10.00
C MET A 17 -7.68 -10.75 -11.01
N ILE A 18 -7.69 -12.00 -10.57
CA ILE A 18 -7.62 -13.19 -11.43
C ILE A 18 -8.78 -14.11 -11.07
N PHE A 19 -9.47 -14.65 -12.07
CA PHE A 19 -10.53 -15.64 -11.86
C PHE A 19 -9.96 -17.03 -12.03
N ILE A 20 -10.20 -17.89 -11.05
CA ILE A 20 -9.79 -19.31 -11.07
C ILE A 20 -11.08 -20.13 -10.99
N GLY A 21 -11.34 -20.94 -12.01
CA GLY A 21 -12.51 -21.80 -12.09
C GLY A 21 -12.12 -23.27 -12.01
N MET A 22 -12.84 -24.03 -11.19
CA MET A 22 -12.77 -25.51 -11.09
C MET A 22 -11.33 -26.04 -11.02
N GLY A 23 -10.63 -25.75 -9.92
CA GLY A 23 -9.29 -26.27 -9.65
C GLY A 23 -8.86 -26.03 -8.21
N ARG A 24 -7.95 -26.86 -7.70
CA ARG A 24 -7.31 -26.69 -6.38
C ARG A 24 -6.12 -25.73 -6.51
N ILE A 25 -5.96 -24.82 -5.56
CA ILE A 25 -4.77 -23.96 -5.49
C ILE A 25 -3.74 -24.67 -4.61
N ASP A 26 -2.51 -24.78 -5.11
CA ASP A 26 -1.40 -25.40 -4.39
C ASP A 26 -0.09 -24.63 -4.64
N VAL A 27 0.99 -25.02 -3.98
CA VAL A 27 2.33 -24.46 -4.15
C VAL A 27 3.26 -25.53 -4.71
N LYS A 28 3.85 -25.24 -5.87
CA LYS A 28 4.84 -26.10 -6.53
C LYS A 28 6.00 -25.25 -7.04
N ASP A 29 7.22 -25.71 -6.83
CA ASP A 29 8.45 -25.00 -7.21
C ASP A 29 8.50 -23.53 -6.71
N ASN A 30 7.98 -23.30 -5.49
CA ASN A 30 7.82 -21.98 -4.86
C ASN A 30 6.90 -20.99 -5.62
N ALA A 31 6.05 -21.49 -6.52
CA ALA A 31 5.01 -20.71 -7.18
C ALA A 31 3.62 -21.23 -6.81
N PHE A 32 2.63 -20.32 -6.76
CA PHE A 32 1.23 -20.72 -6.65
C PHE A 32 0.76 -21.28 -7.99
N VAL A 33 0.07 -22.40 -7.96
CA VAL A 33 -0.42 -23.11 -9.15
C VAL A 33 -1.87 -23.54 -8.96
N VAL A 34 -2.61 -23.58 -10.05
CA VAL A 34 -3.93 -24.21 -10.11
C VAL A 34 -3.75 -25.62 -10.64
N ILE A 35 -4.20 -26.60 -9.87
CA ILE A 35 -4.17 -28.03 -10.20
C ILE A 35 -5.61 -28.48 -10.48
N ASP A 36 -5.83 -29.07 -11.64
CA ASP A 36 -7.06 -29.74 -12.04
C ASP A 36 -6.86 -31.26 -11.87
N GLU A 37 -7.88 -31.95 -11.36
CA GLU A 37 -7.83 -33.39 -11.12
C GLU A 37 -7.70 -34.18 -12.44
N VAL A 38 -8.13 -33.61 -13.57
CA VAL A 38 -8.10 -34.27 -14.88
C VAL A 38 -6.78 -34.04 -15.64
N ASN A 39 -6.20 -32.84 -15.55
CA ASN A 39 -5.08 -32.41 -16.39
C ASN A 39 -3.77 -32.19 -15.61
N GLY A 40 -3.78 -32.29 -14.28
CA GLY A 40 -2.64 -31.94 -13.44
C GLY A 40 -2.48 -30.42 -13.28
N GLU A 41 -1.26 -29.91 -13.45
CA GLU A 41 -0.99 -28.47 -13.33
C GLU A 41 -1.55 -27.70 -14.53
N ARG A 42 -2.45 -26.77 -14.25
CA ARG A 42 -3.19 -26.02 -15.27
C ARG A 42 -2.60 -24.64 -15.53
N MET A 43 -2.13 -23.96 -14.48
CA MET A 43 -1.73 -22.56 -14.56
C MET A 43 -0.92 -22.10 -13.34
N HIS A 44 0.20 -21.42 -13.56
CA HIS A 44 0.87 -20.64 -12.52
C HIS A 44 0.12 -19.33 -12.22
N ILE A 45 -0.08 -19.03 -10.94
CA ILE A 45 -0.73 -17.81 -10.47
C ILE A 45 0.36 -16.79 -10.10
N PRO A 46 0.47 -15.66 -10.82
CA PRO A 46 1.45 -14.62 -10.53
C PRO A 46 0.99 -13.73 -9.36
N VAL A 47 0.95 -14.27 -8.12
CA VAL A 47 0.45 -13.58 -6.92
C VAL A 47 1.15 -12.24 -6.64
N GLY A 48 2.42 -12.09 -7.00
CA GLY A 48 3.17 -10.85 -6.80
C GLY A 48 2.63 -9.66 -7.61
N SER A 49 1.87 -9.91 -8.67
CA SER A 49 1.26 -8.89 -9.52
C SER A 49 -0.23 -8.69 -9.25
N LEU A 50 -0.83 -9.27 -8.22
CA LEU A 50 -2.26 -9.09 -7.88
C LEU A 50 -2.37 -8.16 -6.66
N ASP A 51 -3.14 -7.05 -6.70
CA ASP A 51 -3.53 -6.26 -5.49
C ASP A 51 -4.24 -4.90 -5.76
N ARG A 52 -4.31 -4.43 -7.01
CA ARG A 52 -4.70 -3.03 -7.29
C ARG A 52 -6.08 -2.64 -6.73
N GLN A 53 -7.08 -3.53 -6.80
CA GLN A 53 -8.44 -3.26 -6.36
C GLN A 53 -8.57 -3.11 -4.84
N VAL A 54 -7.97 -4.01 -4.06
CA VAL A 54 -8.00 -3.96 -2.60
C VAL A 54 -7.41 -2.65 -2.09
N ARG A 55 -6.27 -2.21 -2.65
CA ARG A 55 -5.66 -0.93 -2.28
C ARG A 55 -6.51 0.28 -2.67
N ILE A 56 -7.13 0.28 -3.85
CA ILE A 56 -8.04 1.36 -4.25
C ILE A 56 -9.23 1.42 -3.28
N ALA A 57 -9.83 0.27 -2.95
CA ALA A 57 -10.93 0.21 -2.00
C ALA A 57 -10.53 0.72 -0.62
N CYS A 58 -9.37 0.30 -0.09
CA CYS A 58 -8.84 0.81 1.18
C CYS A 58 -8.58 2.32 1.10
N ARG A 59 -7.92 2.81 0.05
CA ARG A 59 -7.64 4.25 -0.12
C ARG A 59 -8.91 5.07 -0.20
N GLU A 60 -9.90 4.63 -0.97
CA GLU A 60 -11.18 5.31 -1.10
C GLU A 60 -11.95 5.30 0.22
N LYS A 61 -11.89 4.22 0.98
CA LYS A 61 -12.48 4.15 2.31
C LYS A 61 -11.82 5.12 3.28
N PHE A 62 -10.49 5.16 3.34
CA PHE A 62 -9.76 6.15 4.14
C PHE A 62 -10.06 7.60 3.75
N ARG A 63 -10.18 7.88 2.43
CA ARG A 63 -10.49 9.21 1.89
C ARG A 63 -11.93 9.65 2.16
N THR A 64 -12.87 8.72 2.05
CA THR A 64 -14.31 8.97 2.24
C THR A 64 -14.65 9.11 3.71
N ASP A 65 -14.13 8.21 4.55
CA ASP A 65 -14.40 8.19 5.99
C ASP A 65 -13.58 9.26 6.75
N LYS A 66 -12.72 10.02 6.04
CA LYS A 66 -11.86 11.08 6.59
C LYS A 66 -11.09 10.64 7.83
N ILE A 67 -10.61 9.38 7.83
CA ILE A 67 -10.02 8.73 9.00
C ILE A 67 -8.88 9.57 9.58
N LEU A 68 -8.01 10.14 8.74
CA LEU A 68 -6.89 10.97 9.19
C LEU A 68 -7.33 12.23 9.94
N LYS A 69 -8.46 12.84 9.55
CA LYS A 69 -9.00 14.03 10.26
C LYS A 69 -9.45 13.70 11.69
N ARG A 70 -9.75 12.44 11.97
CA ARG A 70 -10.14 11.97 13.30
C ARG A 70 -8.97 11.38 14.08
N LEU A 71 -8.11 10.62 13.39
CA LEU A 71 -7.03 9.88 14.01
C LEU A 71 -5.86 10.78 14.42
N ILE A 72 -5.52 11.81 13.64
CA ILE A 72 -4.39 12.71 13.97
C ILE A 72 -4.65 13.45 15.29
N PRO A 73 -5.80 14.13 15.50
CA PRO A 73 -6.06 14.81 16.77
C PRO A 73 -6.09 13.85 17.97
N LEU A 74 -6.61 12.63 17.75
CA LEU A 74 -6.65 11.60 18.80
C LEU A 74 -5.24 11.17 19.22
N ILE A 75 -4.31 10.99 18.27
CA ILE A 75 -2.92 10.66 18.56
C ILE A 75 -2.27 11.81 19.34
N GLU A 76 -2.50 13.05 18.94
CA GLU A 76 -1.96 14.23 19.62
C GLU A 76 -2.47 14.34 21.07
N GLU A 77 -3.76 14.08 21.29
CA GLU A 77 -4.36 14.04 22.63
C GLU A 77 -3.70 12.98 23.52
N VAL A 78 -3.50 11.78 23.00
CA VAL A 78 -2.86 10.67 23.74
C VAL A 78 -1.38 10.97 24.03
N LEU A 79 -0.65 11.53 23.08
CA LEU A 79 0.76 11.89 23.27
C LEU A 79 0.93 13.04 24.26
N ALA A 80 0.04 14.04 24.21
CA ALA A 80 0.03 15.15 25.16
C ALA A 80 -0.24 14.70 26.59
N ALA A 81 -1.13 13.72 26.78
CA ALA A 81 -1.38 13.12 28.10
C ALA A 81 -0.15 12.40 28.68
N GLY A 82 0.77 11.95 27.81
CA GLY A 82 2.05 11.38 28.21
C GLY A 82 3.19 12.40 28.34
N GLU A 83 2.91 13.69 28.19
CA GLU A 83 3.92 14.77 28.12
C GLU A 83 4.97 14.54 27.00
N ILE A 84 4.63 13.74 25.99
CA ILE A 84 5.53 13.43 24.86
C ILE A 84 5.33 14.48 23.78
N SER A 85 6.29 15.39 23.64
CA SER A 85 6.31 16.32 22.51
C SER A 85 6.81 15.64 21.23
N PRO A 86 6.33 16.06 20.04
CA PRO A 86 6.92 15.65 18.78
C PRO A 86 8.44 15.91 18.77
N PRO A 87 9.26 14.98 18.25
CA PRO A 87 10.70 15.19 18.19
C PRO A 87 11.01 16.42 17.32
N PRO A 88 11.99 17.24 17.70
CA PRO A 88 12.43 18.33 16.86
C PRO A 88 12.98 17.77 15.54
N PRO A 89 12.87 18.52 14.43
CA PRO A 89 13.54 18.15 13.20
C PRO A 89 15.04 18.00 13.44
N PRO A 90 15.71 17.06 12.75
CA PRO A 90 17.14 16.82 12.93
C PRO A 90 17.96 18.04 12.48
N ALA A 91 19.17 18.20 13.03
CA ALA A 91 19.98 19.41 12.83
C ALA A 91 20.41 19.64 11.37
N ASP A 92 20.47 18.56 10.58
CA ASP A 92 20.74 18.53 9.14
C ASP A 92 19.47 18.57 8.30
N ALA A 93 18.29 18.86 8.90
CA ALA A 93 17.06 19.03 8.15
C ALA A 93 17.17 20.26 7.22
N GLN A 94 17.48 20.02 5.95
CA GLN A 94 17.37 21.05 4.94
C GLN A 94 15.89 21.44 4.72
N PRO A 95 15.59 22.74 4.59
CA PRO A 95 14.27 23.17 4.15
C PRO A 95 13.99 22.66 2.72
N PRO A 96 12.72 22.64 2.29
CA PRO A 96 12.37 22.35 0.90
C PRO A 96 13.23 23.18 -0.05
N ALA A 97 13.99 22.51 -0.93
CA ALA A 97 14.93 23.17 -1.84
C ALA A 97 14.24 24.12 -2.84
N ILE A 98 12.96 23.86 -3.10
CA ILE A 98 12.10 24.69 -3.92
C ILE A 98 10.99 25.20 -3.00
N PRO A 99 10.86 26.53 -2.78
CA PRO A 99 9.75 27.07 -2.03
C PRO A 99 8.44 26.71 -2.74
N GLU A 100 7.41 26.36 -1.96
CA GLU A 100 6.11 26.02 -2.53
C GLU A 100 5.56 27.22 -3.33
N PRO A 101 5.09 27.01 -4.57
CA PRO A 101 4.43 28.07 -5.31
C PRO A 101 3.16 28.51 -4.56
N ILE A 102 2.78 29.77 -4.73
CA ILE A 102 1.58 30.32 -4.09
C ILE A 102 0.37 29.50 -4.56
N SER A 103 -0.18 28.69 -3.65
CA SER A 103 -1.36 27.89 -3.95
C SER A 103 -2.58 28.80 -4.09
N ILE A 104 -3.21 28.78 -5.26
CA ILE A 104 -4.48 29.47 -5.53
C ILE A 104 -5.67 28.63 -5.00
N GLY A 105 -5.44 27.35 -4.67
CA GLY A 105 -6.46 26.41 -4.19
C GLY A 105 -6.51 26.29 -2.66
N ASP A 106 -7.55 25.61 -2.17
CA ASP A 106 -7.75 25.32 -0.75
C ASP A 106 -6.56 24.59 -0.10
N ILE A 107 -6.41 24.76 1.22
CA ILE A 107 -5.38 24.10 2.03
C ILE A 107 -5.42 22.58 1.79
N GLY A 108 -4.32 22.03 1.25
CA GLY A 108 -4.18 20.61 0.91
C GLY A 108 -4.42 20.27 -0.57
N HIS A 109 -4.74 21.24 -1.43
CA HIS A 109 -4.69 21.07 -2.86
C HIS A 109 -3.23 21.11 -3.34
N ARG A 110 -2.84 20.22 -4.25
CA ARG A 110 -1.49 20.27 -4.84
C ARG A 110 -1.39 21.56 -5.66
N SER A 111 -0.51 22.45 -5.22
CA SER A 111 -0.03 23.56 -6.03
C SER A 111 0.73 22.97 -7.21
N GLN A 112 0.14 23.07 -8.40
CA GLN A 112 0.82 22.73 -9.65
C GLN A 112 1.79 23.86 -10.03
#